data_AF-A0AAV6X3L1-F1
#
_entry.id   AF-A0AAV6X3L1-F1
#
_cell.length_a   1.000
_cell.length_b   1.000
_cell.length_c   1.000
_cell.angle_alpha   90.00
_cell.angle_beta   90.00
_cell.angle_gamma   90.00
#
_symmetry.space_group_name_H-M   'P 1'
#
loop_
_entity.id
_entity.type
_entity.pdbx_description
1 polymer ?
#
loop_
_entity_poly.entity_id
_entity_poly.type
_entity_poly.pdbx_seq_one_letter_code
_entity_poly.pdbx_strand_id
1 'polypeptide(L)'
;MKKMDSHNQVTWILTFWCICSSSAKSMKYNHLELCSAGNIDYKDALSKGILFFEGQRSGKLPATQRVKWRGDSALSDGMLENVNLSGGYYDAGDNVKFGWPMSFSICLLSWAATEYSNDINSANQLPNLRTAIKWGANFLLRAHTSSTTLYTQVGEGNRDHECWERPEDMDTPRTLYNYTGNILRLWGDCALS
;
A
#
# COMPACT_ATOMS: atom_id res chain seq x y z
N MET A 1 67.15 -49.24 13.80
CA MET A 1 65.96 -48.42 13.45
C MET A 1 65.65 -47.51 14.64
N LYS A 2 66.24 -46.31 14.67
CA LYS A 2 66.06 -45.37 15.80
C LYS A 2 64.82 -44.51 15.54
N LYS A 3 63.94 -44.47 16.54
CA LYS A 3 62.64 -43.82 16.57
C LYS A 3 62.83 -42.30 16.43
N MET A 4 62.13 -41.69 15.48
CA MET A 4 62.17 -40.25 15.24
C MET A 4 61.38 -39.53 16.34
N ASP A 5 61.97 -38.48 16.90
CA ASP A 5 61.48 -37.72 18.05
C ASP A 5 60.20 -36.93 17.71
N SER A 6 59.17 -37.04 18.56
CA SER A 6 57.85 -36.43 18.37
C SER A 6 57.87 -34.90 18.49
N HIS A 7 58.91 -34.32 19.09
CA HIS A 7 59.08 -32.87 19.15
C HIS A 7 59.48 -32.24 17.81
N ASN A 8 60.04 -33.03 16.88
CA ASN A 8 60.49 -32.54 15.59
C ASN A 8 59.44 -32.70 14.48
N GLN A 9 58.24 -33.23 14.76
CA GLN A 9 57.14 -33.28 13.79
C GLN A 9 56.15 -32.11 13.95
N VAL A 10 56.04 -31.57 15.16
CA VAL A 10 55.12 -30.47 15.47
C VAL A 10 55.68 -29.11 15.02
N THR A 11 57.00 -28.95 15.01
CA THR A 11 57.70 -27.73 14.57
C THR A 11 57.67 -27.50 13.06
N TRP A 12 57.65 -28.57 12.25
CA TRP A 12 57.49 -28.45 10.78
C TRP A 12 56.04 -28.24 10.35
N ILE A 13 55.05 -28.74 11.12
CA ILE A 13 53.63 -28.57 10.79
C ILE A 13 53.16 -27.13 11.10
N LEU A 14 53.65 -26.51 12.18
CA LEU A 14 53.26 -25.14 12.55
C LEU A 14 53.91 -24.05 11.66
N THR A 15 55.10 -24.31 11.11
CA THR A 15 55.78 -23.35 10.20
C THR A 15 55.26 -23.43 8.76
N PHE A 16 54.77 -24.60 8.31
CA PHE A 16 54.16 -24.73 6.98
C PHE A 16 52.74 -24.13 6.90
N TRP A 17 52.02 -24.08 8.03
CA TRP A 17 50.67 -23.49 8.08
C TRP A 17 50.66 -21.96 8.00
N CYS A 18 51.76 -21.28 8.39
CA CYS A 18 51.90 -19.83 8.26
C CYS A 18 52.34 -19.36 6.87
N ILE A 19 52.96 -20.22 6.05
CA ILE A 19 53.46 -19.83 4.72
C ILE A 19 52.42 -20.10 3.61
N CYS A 20 51.50 -21.07 3.80
CA CYS A 20 50.40 -21.31 2.86
C CYS A 20 49.13 -20.49 3.11
N SER A 21 49.05 -19.70 4.18
CA SER A 21 47.87 -18.84 4.48
C SER A 21 47.99 -17.41 3.93
N SER A 22 49.06 -17.07 3.22
CA SER A 22 49.30 -15.73 2.67
C SER A 22 49.52 -15.70 1.15
N SER A 23 48.65 -16.34 0.36
CA SER A 23 48.42 -15.95 -1.04
C SER A 23 47.28 -16.76 -1.67
N ALA A 24 46.07 -16.64 -1.11
CA ALA A 24 44.90 -16.66 -1.98
C ALA A 24 44.74 -15.23 -2.51
N LYS A 25 45.43 -14.91 -3.61
CA LYS A 25 45.04 -13.74 -4.41
C LYS A 25 43.63 -14.04 -4.88
N SER A 26 42.65 -13.40 -4.23
CA SER A 26 41.27 -13.37 -4.68
C SER A 26 41.31 -12.95 -6.15
N MET A 27 41.01 -13.89 -7.02
CA MET A 27 40.78 -13.62 -8.42
C MET A 27 39.54 -12.73 -8.43
N LYS A 28 39.75 -11.43 -8.63
CA LYS A 28 38.67 -10.47 -8.88
C LYS A 28 37.98 -10.95 -10.14
N TYR A 29 36.93 -11.75 -9.97
CA TYR A 29 35.96 -11.98 -11.04
C TYR A 29 35.50 -10.59 -11.47
N ASN A 30 35.68 -10.31 -12.75
CA ASN A 30 35.26 -9.07 -13.35
C ASN A 30 33.83 -8.80 -12.92
N HIS A 31 33.69 -7.72 -12.16
CA HIS A 31 32.45 -7.12 -11.76
C HIS A 31 31.62 -6.99 -13.03
N LEU A 32 30.64 -7.89 -13.22
CA LEU A 32 29.45 -7.51 -13.94
C LEU A 32 29.01 -6.24 -13.22
N GLU A 33 29.11 -5.10 -13.89
CA GLU A 33 28.43 -3.89 -13.47
C GLU A 33 26.93 -4.21 -13.43
N LEU A 34 26.48 -4.85 -12.35
CA LEU A 34 25.18 -4.53 -11.80
C LEU A 34 25.28 -3.04 -11.55
N CYS A 35 24.56 -2.26 -12.36
CA CYS A 35 24.28 -0.87 -12.09
C CYS A 35 24.09 -0.73 -10.58
N SER A 36 24.93 0.07 -9.93
CA SER A 36 24.72 0.45 -8.54
C SER A 36 23.30 0.98 -8.47
N ALA A 37 22.36 0.17 -7.99
CA ALA A 37 21.04 0.64 -7.64
C ALA A 37 21.31 1.75 -6.62
N GLY A 38 21.19 3.01 -7.05
CA GLY A 38 21.40 4.16 -6.17
C GLY A 38 20.60 3.89 -4.91
N ASN A 39 21.23 4.04 -3.74
CA ASN A 39 20.66 3.62 -2.46
C ASN A 39 19.21 4.12 -2.34
N ILE A 40 18.23 3.24 -2.55
CA ILE A 40 16.82 3.62 -2.68
C ILE A 40 16.28 3.89 -1.29
N ASP A 41 15.79 5.10 -1.04
CA ASP A 41 15.15 5.43 0.24
C ASP A 41 13.71 4.86 0.28
N TYR A 42 13.61 3.61 0.73
CA TYR A 42 12.32 2.94 0.89
C TYR A 42 11.44 3.56 1.98
N LYS A 43 12.02 4.31 2.94
CA LYS A 43 11.22 5.02 3.96
C LYS A 43 10.50 6.21 3.34
N ASP A 44 11.20 6.98 2.50
CA ASP A 44 10.59 8.06 1.72
C ASP A 44 9.54 7.51 0.74
N ALA A 45 9.86 6.42 0.03
CA ALA A 45 8.91 5.76 -0.86
C ALA A 45 7.64 5.30 -0.13
N LEU A 46 7.77 4.64 1.04
CA LEU A 46 6.63 4.22 1.87
C LEU A 46 5.80 5.43 2.34
N SER A 47 6.47 6.48 2.82
CA SER A 47 5.81 7.71 3.28
C SER A 47 4.95 8.34 2.17
N LYS A 48 5.51 8.46 0.95
CA LYS A 48 4.80 8.99 -0.22
C LYS A 48 3.70 8.06 -0.71
N GLY A 49 3.93 6.75 -0.69
CA GLY A 49 2.92 5.75 -1.03
C GLY A 49 1.69 5.80 -0.12
N ILE A 50 1.88 6.09 1.18
CA ILE A 50 0.75 6.31 2.10
C ILE A 50 0.12 7.70 1.90
N LEU A 51 0.93 8.73 1.62
CA LEU A 51 0.45 10.08 1.36
C LEU A 51 -0.45 10.15 0.12
N PHE A 52 -0.22 9.31 -0.89
CA PHE A 52 -1.07 9.16 -2.08
C PHE A 52 -2.56 9.00 -1.71
N PHE A 53 -2.86 8.16 -0.71
CA PHE A 53 -4.25 7.96 -0.28
C PHE A 53 -4.89 9.25 0.26
N GLU A 54 -4.14 10.15 0.91
CA GLU A 54 -4.70 11.45 1.30
C GLU A 54 -5.10 12.30 0.09
N GLY A 55 -4.32 12.20 -0.99
CA GLY A 55 -4.59 12.83 -2.27
C GLY A 55 -5.84 12.29 -2.97
N GLN A 56 -6.29 11.06 -2.65
CA GLN A 56 -7.47 10.43 -3.24
C GLN A 56 -8.74 10.60 -2.41
N ARG A 57 -8.70 11.21 -1.21
CA ARG A 57 -9.88 11.29 -0.34
C ARG A 57 -11.03 12.05 -0.98
N SER A 58 -12.23 11.50 -0.93
CA SER A 58 -13.49 12.17 -1.24
C SER A 58 -14.20 12.58 0.07
N GLY A 59 -15.09 13.56 0.07
CA GLY A 59 -15.86 13.98 1.26
C GLY A 59 -15.25 15.16 2.02
N LYS A 60 -15.71 15.36 3.25
CA LYS A 60 -15.22 16.41 4.16
C LYS A 60 -13.84 16.04 4.70
N LEU A 61 -12.79 16.75 4.29
CA LEU A 61 -11.43 16.44 4.68
C LEU A 61 -11.16 16.81 6.16
N PRO A 62 -10.36 16.01 6.88
CA PRO A 62 -9.98 16.34 8.24
C PRO A 62 -9.04 17.54 8.27
N ALA A 63 -9.14 18.39 9.28
CA ALA A 63 -8.24 19.54 9.46
C ALA A 63 -6.75 19.13 9.56
N THR A 64 -6.48 17.88 9.96
CA THR A 64 -5.15 17.29 10.08
C THR A 64 -4.58 16.74 8.76
N GLN A 65 -5.33 16.81 7.65
CA GLN A 65 -4.88 16.42 6.31
C GLN A 65 -3.54 17.07 5.96
N ARG A 66 -2.57 16.28 5.48
CA ARG A 66 -1.22 16.76 5.11
C ARG A 66 -1.20 17.31 3.68
N VAL A 67 -1.95 16.70 2.77
CA VAL A 67 -2.13 17.18 1.40
C VAL A 67 -2.96 18.46 1.38
N LYS A 68 -2.30 19.61 1.11
CA LYS A 68 -2.93 20.95 1.21
C LYS A 68 -3.60 21.46 -0.06
N TRP A 69 -3.35 20.82 -1.20
CA TRP A 69 -3.95 21.19 -2.49
C TRP A 69 -5.31 20.51 -2.75
N ARG A 70 -5.75 19.62 -1.85
CA ARG A 70 -7.08 19.00 -1.87
C ARG A 70 -8.04 19.75 -0.96
N GLY A 71 -9.30 19.87 -1.38
CA GLY A 71 -10.40 20.46 -0.62
C GLY A 71 -11.55 19.49 -0.39
N ASP A 72 -12.59 19.98 0.28
CA ASP A 72 -13.82 19.20 0.47
C ASP A 72 -14.53 18.98 -0.86
N SER A 73 -14.95 17.74 -1.11
CA SER A 73 -15.61 17.37 -2.36
C SER A 73 -16.71 16.33 -2.13
N ALA A 74 -17.63 16.18 -3.10
CA ALA A 74 -18.66 15.13 -3.09
C ALA A 74 -19.45 15.01 -1.77
N LEU A 75 -19.72 16.14 -1.11
CA LEU A 75 -20.40 16.19 0.19
C LEU A 75 -21.84 15.69 0.14
N SER A 76 -22.42 15.72 -1.06
CA SER A 76 -23.80 15.34 -1.35
C SER A 76 -23.98 13.86 -1.72
N ASP A 77 -22.90 13.06 -1.73
CA ASP A 77 -22.95 11.64 -2.08
C ASP A 77 -23.95 10.88 -1.18
N GLY A 78 -24.96 10.28 -1.80
CA GLY A 78 -25.96 9.48 -1.09
C GLY A 78 -27.25 10.22 -0.70
N MET A 79 -27.24 11.56 -0.68
CA MET A 79 -28.34 12.33 -0.08
C MET A 79 -29.69 12.11 -0.78
N LEU A 80 -29.69 11.93 -2.11
CA LEU A 80 -30.91 11.70 -2.88
C LEU A 80 -31.64 10.39 -2.53
N GLU A 81 -30.90 9.40 -2.02
CA GLU A 81 -31.44 8.12 -1.54
C GLU A 81 -31.50 8.04 -0.01
N ASN A 82 -31.36 9.18 0.69
CA ASN A 82 -31.38 9.26 2.15
C ASN A 82 -30.31 8.38 2.82
N VAL A 83 -29.13 8.27 2.19
CA VAL A 83 -27.96 7.57 2.74
C VAL A 83 -26.77 8.53 2.78
N ASN A 84 -25.79 8.26 3.65
CA ASN A 84 -24.57 9.06 3.71
C ASN A 84 -23.42 8.30 3.07
N LEU A 85 -23.12 8.62 1.82
CA LEU A 85 -22.02 8.03 1.07
C LEU A 85 -20.86 9.01 0.87
N SER A 86 -20.83 10.17 1.55
CA SER A 86 -19.65 11.04 1.57
C SER A 86 -18.44 10.30 2.17
N GLY A 87 -17.22 10.65 1.76
CA GLY A 87 -15.99 9.96 2.21
C GLY A 87 -15.42 8.99 1.17
N GLY A 88 -14.49 8.13 1.59
CA GLY A 88 -13.88 7.11 0.74
C GLY A 88 -12.80 7.67 -0.18
N TYR A 89 -12.40 6.89 -1.17
CA TYR A 89 -11.36 7.27 -2.15
C TYR A 89 -11.93 7.35 -3.55
N TYR A 90 -11.46 8.34 -4.32
CA TYR A 90 -11.54 8.28 -5.77
C TYR A 90 -10.62 7.18 -6.30
N ASP A 91 -11.05 6.50 -7.35
CA ASP A 91 -10.41 5.26 -7.78
C ASP A 91 -9.03 5.50 -8.42
N ALA A 92 -8.95 6.43 -9.37
CA ALA A 92 -7.73 6.70 -10.11
C ALA A 92 -7.52 8.21 -10.33
N GLY A 93 -7.40 8.62 -11.60
CA GLY A 93 -7.36 10.04 -11.99
C GLY A 93 -8.74 10.66 -12.20
N ASP A 94 -9.79 9.88 -11.96
CA ASP A 94 -11.20 10.22 -12.11
C ASP A 94 -11.84 10.52 -10.74
N ASN A 95 -13.11 10.91 -10.71
CA ASN A 95 -13.83 11.21 -9.47
C ASN A 95 -14.95 10.20 -9.16
N VAL A 96 -14.92 9.04 -9.79
CA VAL A 96 -15.78 7.90 -9.45
C VAL A 96 -15.23 7.16 -8.23
N LYS A 97 -16.15 6.64 -7.41
CA LYS A 97 -15.82 5.78 -6.27
C LYS A 97 -16.23 4.36 -6.61
N PHE A 98 -15.31 3.59 -7.15
CA PHE A 98 -15.52 2.15 -7.38
C PHE A 98 -15.24 1.37 -6.09
N GLY A 99 -16.30 0.77 -5.52
CA GLY A 99 -16.23 0.08 -4.23
C GLY A 99 -15.33 -1.15 -4.26
N TRP A 100 -15.23 -1.83 -5.41
CA TRP A 100 -14.41 -3.03 -5.58
C TRP A 100 -12.90 -2.77 -5.44
N PRO A 101 -12.25 -1.98 -6.31
CA PRO A 101 -10.83 -1.64 -6.18
C PRO A 101 -10.50 -0.88 -4.89
N MET A 102 -11.44 -0.08 -4.36
CA MET A 102 -11.27 0.54 -3.04
C MET A 102 -11.17 -0.51 -1.93
N SER A 103 -12.08 -1.50 -1.92
CA SER A 103 -12.07 -2.58 -0.92
C SER A 103 -10.81 -3.43 -1.00
N PHE A 104 -10.38 -3.76 -2.23
CA PHE A 104 -9.11 -4.45 -2.47
C PHE A 104 -7.92 -3.68 -1.91
N SER A 105 -7.85 -2.37 -2.19
CA SER A 105 -6.78 -1.50 -1.66
C SER A 105 -6.78 -1.46 -0.14
N ILE A 106 -7.95 -1.33 0.50
CA ILE A 106 -8.07 -1.35 1.96
C ILE A 106 -7.64 -2.70 2.55
N CYS A 107 -7.96 -3.82 1.88
CA CYS A 107 -7.52 -5.15 2.29
C CYS A 107 -5.98 -5.24 2.27
N LEU A 108 -5.33 -4.84 1.18
CA LEU A 108 -3.87 -4.86 1.07
C LEU A 108 -3.18 -3.95 2.08
N LEU A 109 -3.70 -2.73 2.30
CA LEU A 109 -3.17 -1.84 3.33
C LEU A 109 -3.29 -2.45 4.73
N SER A 110 -4.42 -3.11 5.02
CA SER A 110 -4.67 -3.77 6.31
C SER A 110 -3.76 -4.99 6.51
N TRP A 111 -3.54 -5.76 5.45
CA TRP A 111 -2.59 -6.87 5.48
C TRP A 111 -1.17 -6.33 5.74
N ALA A 112 -0.72 -5.32 4.99
CA ALA A 112 0.59 -4.71 5.20
C ALA A 112 0.77 -4.17 6.63
N ALA A 113 -0.26 -3.51 7.19
CA ALA A 113 -0.24 -3.02 8.56
C ALA A 113 -0.15 -4.12 9.62
N THR A 114 -0.61 -5.33 9.30
CA THR A 114 -0.57 -6.50 10.18
C THR A 114 0.77 -7.22 10.06
N GLU A 115 1.19 -7.54 8.84
CA GLU A 115 2.40 -8.32 8.56
C GLU A 115 3.67 -7.53 8.86
N TYR A 116 3.75 -6.27 8.43
CA TYR A 116 4.96 -5.44 8.47
C TYR A 116 4.86 -4.30 9.49
N SER A 117 4.04 -4.47 10.53
CA SER A 117 3.77 -3.44 11.55
C SER A 117 5.04 -2.81 12.11
N ASN A 118 6.04 -3.62 12.47
CA ASN A 118 7.30 -3.16 13.06
C ASN A 118 8.12 -2.30 12.09
N ASP A 119 8.26 -2.74 10.83
CA ASP A 119 9.04 -2.03 9.81
C ASP A 119 8.39 -0.70 9.43
N ILE A 120 7.07 -0.71 9.24
CA ILE A 120 6.28 0.49 8.94
C ILE A 120 6.32 1.47 10.12
N ASN A 121 6.30 0.96 11.35
CA ASN A 121 6.46 1.79 12.55
C ASN A 121 7.88 2.36 12.69
N SER A 122 8.92 1.62 12.30
CA SER A 122 10.30 2.12 12.28
C SER A 122 10.53 3.29 11.29
N ALA A 123 9.63 3.42 10.32
CA ALA A 123 9.55 4.54 9.38
C ALA A 123 8.59 5.66 9.84
N ASN A 124 8.01 5.55 11.05
CA ASN A 124 6.99 6.46 11.60
C ASN A 124 5.72 6.57 10.74
N GLN A 125 5.39 5.55 9.95
CA GLN A 125 4.27 5.59 9.02
C GLN A 125 3.03 4.82 9.49
N LEU A 126 3.14 4.00 10.55
CA LEU A 126 2.03 3.17 11.03
C LEU A 126 0.77 3.99 11.39
N PRO A 127 0.85 5.17 12.04
CA PRO A 127 -0.33 6.01 12.29
C PRO A 127 -0.99 6.53 11.01
N ASN A 128 -0.18 6.91 10.00
CA ASN A 128 -0.69 7.40 8.72
C ASN A 128 -1.38 6.28 7.94
N LEU A 129 -0.77 5.08 7.92
CA LEU A 129 -1.35 3.90 7.28
C LEU A 129 -2.68 3.51 7.92
N ARG A 130 -2.76 3.48 9.27
CA ARG A 130 -4.01 3.21 9.99
C ARG A 130 -5.08 4.25 9.69
N THR A 131 -4.69 5.51 9.54
CA THR A 131 -5.62 6.59 9.16
C THR A 131 -6.15 6.39 7.74
N ALA A 132 -5.29 5.97 6.80
CA ALA A 132 -5.68 5.63 5.44
C ALA A 132 -6.66 4.43 5.39
N ILE A 133 -6.36 3.36 6.14
CA ILE A 133 -7.24 2.19 6.27
C ILE A 133 -8.60 2.60 6.81
N LYS A 134 -8.60 3.34 7.94
CA LYS A 134 -9.83 3.78 8.61
C LYS A 134 -10.70 4.64 7.70
N TRP A 135 -10.11 5.49 6.87
CA TRP A 135 -10.86 6.36 5.96
C TRP A 135 -11.70 5.56 4.96
N GLY A 136 -11.08 4.60 4.25
CA GLY A 136 -11.80 3.76 3.29
C GLY A 136 -12.73 2.76 3.99
N ALA A 137 -12.28 2.12 5.07
CA ALA A 137 -13.12 1.20 5.84
C ALA A 137 -14.41 1.87 6.37
N ASN A 138 -14.31 3.11 6.85
CA ASN A 138 -15.49 3.88 7.27
C ASN A 138 -16.47 4.13 6.13
N PHE A 139 -15.98 4.36 4.90
CA PHE A 139 -16.85 4.48 3.73
C PHE A 139 -17.53 3.16 3.39
N LEU A 140 -16.78 2.04 3.37
CA LEU A 140 -17.34 0.71 3.10
C LEU A 140 -18.41 0.32 4.13
N LEU A 141 -18.20 0.66 5.40
CA LEU A 141 -19.21 0.48 6.46
C LEU A 141 -20.48 1.31 6.21
N ARG A 142 -20.35 2.54 5.72
CA ARG A 142 -21.51 3.37 5.35
C ARG A 142 -22.21 2.89 4.08
N ALA A 143 -21.45 2.32 3.14
CA ALA A 143 -21.98 1.77 1.89
C ALA A 143 -22.81 0.49 2.12
N HIS A 144 -22.55 -0.23 3.21
CA HIS A 144 -23.37 -1.36 3.66
C HIS A 144 -24.54 -0.86 4.53
N THR A 145 -25.61 -0.38 3.89
CA THR A 145 -26.69 0.35 4.57
C THR A 145 -27.71 -0.57 5.26
N SER A 146 -27.76 -1.84 4.88
CA SER A 146 -28.59 -2.88 5.50
C SER A 146 -27.93 -4.24 5.31
N SER A 147 -28.45 -5.29 5.96
CA SER A 147 -27.95 -6.66 5.79
C SER A 147 -28.05 -7.20 4.35
N THR A 148 -28.81 -6.53 3.48
CA THR A 148 -29.03 -6.96 2.10
C THR A 148 -28.60 -5.91 1.08
N THR A 149 -28.31 -4.68 1.46
CA THR A 149 -27.97 -3.59 0.53
C THR A 149 -26.53 -3.12 0.69
N LEU A 150 -25.78 -3.16 -0.41
CA LEU A 150 -24.43 -2.64 -0.51
C LEU A 150 -24.32 -1.69 -1.70
N TYR A 151 -23.97 -0.43 -1.45
CA TYR A 151 -23.59 0.50 -2.49
C TYR A 151 -22.19 0.16 -3.01
N THR A 152 -22.10 -0.14 -4.30
CA THR A 152 -20.86 -0.60 -4.95
C THR A 152 -20.19 0.52 -5.75
N GLN A 153 -20.91 1.58 -6.09
CA GLN A 153 -20.36 2.70 -6.85
C GLN A 153 -21.09 4.02 -6.58
N VAL A 154 -20.33 5.12 -6.61
CA VAL A 154 -20.85 6.49 -6.60
C VAL A 154 -20.20 7.29 -7.73
N GLY A 155 -21.02 7.81 -8.64
CA GLY A 155 -20.58 8.45 -9.89
C GLY A 155 -20.83 7.56 -11.11
N GLU A 156 -21.04 8.18 -12.27
CA GLU A 156 -21.16 7.48 -13.55
C GLU A 156 -19.87 7.67 -14.35
N GLY A 157 -19.23 6.56 -14.74
CA GLY A 157 -17.88 6.60 -15.32
C GLY A 157 -17.78 7.39 -16.62
N ASN A 158 -18.72 7.22 -17.55
CA ASN A 158 -18.64 7.93 -18.82
C ASN A 158 -18.77 9.44 -18.64
N ARG A 159 -19.75 9.88 -17.82
CA ARG A 159 -19.93 11.31 -17.51
C ARG A 159 -18.74 11.91 -16.79
N ASP A 160 -18.19 11.20 -15.82
CA ASP A 160 -17.02 11.65 -15.07
C ASP A 160 -15.80 11.79 -16.00
N HIS A 161 -15.62 10.85 -16.93
CA HIS A 161 -14.46 10.82 -17.84
C HIS A 161 -14.61 11.73 -19.07
N GLU A 162 -15.82 12.24 -19.34
CA GLU A 162 -16.07 13.27 -20.36
C GLU A 162 -15.53 14.66 -19.94
N CYS A 163 -15.28 14.87 -18.64
CA CYS A 163 -14.81 16.14 -18.09
C CYS A 163 -13.43 16.00 -17.43
N TRP A 164 -12.58 17.02 -17.59
CA TRP A 164 -11.32 17.13 -16.83
C TRP A 164 -11.48 18.20 -15.77
N GLU A 165 -11.85 17.79 -14.56
CA GLU A 165 -12.17 18.71 -13.48
C GLU A 165 -11.60 18.26 -12.14
N ARG A 166 -11.48 19.23 -11.23
CA ARG A 166 -11.07 18.95 -9.85
C ARG A 166 -12.26 18.35 -9.09
N PRO A 167 -12.01 17.43 -8.14
CA PRO A 167 -13.08 16.89 -7.31
C PRO A 167 -13.92 17.96 -6.59
N GLU A 168 -13.29 19.09 -6.22
CA GLU A 168 -13.92 20.19 -5.50
C GLU A 168 -14.91 21.00 -6.36
N ASP A 169 -14.79 20.92 -7.69
CA ASP A 169 -15.60 21.70 -8.64
C ASP A 169 -16.61 20.84 -9.42
N MET A 170 -16.71 19.53 -9.09
CA MET A 170 -17.51 18.59 -9.88
C MET A 170 -18.97 19.01 -10.07
N ASP A 171 -19.40 19.00 -11.32
CA ASP A 171 -20.80 19.19 -11.71
C ASP A 171 -21.44 17.95 -12.37
N THR A 172 -20.65 16.88 -12.54
CA THR A 172 -21.11 15.61 -13.13
C THR A 172 -22.10 14.86 -12.21
N PRO A 173 -23.07 14.11 -12.79
CA PRO A 173 -24.03 13.33 -12.00
C PRO A 173 -23.36 12.28 -11.11
N ARG A 174 -23.66 12.34 -9.80
CA ARG A 174 -23.13 11.40 -8.80
C ARG A 174 -24.09 10.23 -8.52
N THR A 175 -24.51 9.55 -9.59
CA THR A 175 -25.44 8.41 -9.55
C THR A 175 -24.94 7.29 -8.64
N LEU A 176 -25.86 6.66 -7.91
CA LEU A 176 -25.55 5.57 -6.99
C LEU A 176 -25.87 4.23 -7.64
N TYR A 177 -24.96 3.27 -7.49
CA TYR A 177 -25.21 1.88 -7.86
C TYR A 177 -25.10 1.01 -6.63
N ASN A 178 -26.09 0.15 -6.42
CA ASN A 178 -26.12 -0.78 -5.31
C ASN A 178 -26.48 -2.18 -5.78
N TYR A 179 -26.09 -3.15 -4.96
CA TYR A 179 -26.56 -4.51 -5.00
C TYR A 179 -27.49 -4.75 -3.83
N THR A 180 -28.65 -5.37 -4.11
CA THR A 180 -29.56 -5.85 -3.08
C THR A 180 -29.70 -7.37 -3.17
N GLY A 181 -29.32 -8.10 -2.12
CA GLY A 181 -29.38 -9.56 -2.10
C GLY A 181 -28.48 -10.18 -1.03
N ASN A 182 -27.99 -11.39 -1.28
CA ASN A 182 -27.04 -12.05 -0.39
C ASN A 182 -25.64 -11.48 -0.61
N ILE A 183 -25.28 -10.48 0.19
CA ILE A 183 -24.00 -9.78 0.09
C ILE A 183 -22.82 -10.74 0.28
N LEU A 184 -22.93 -11.77 1.12
CA LEU A 184 -21.85 -12.75 1.30
C LEU A 184 -21.52 -13.51 0.01
N ARG A 185 -22.51 -13.71 -0.87
CA ARG A 185 -22.28 -14.30 -2.19
C ARG A 185 -21.54 -13.34 -3.11
N LEU A 186 -21.88 -12.04 -3.08
CA LEU A 186 -21.19 -11.00 -3.84
C LEU A 186 -19.69 -10.94 -3.50
N TRP A 187 -19.32 -11.08 -2.21
CA TRP A 187 -17.91 -11.11 -1.80
C TRP A 187 -17.25 -12.48 -2.02
N GLY A 188 -18.01 -13.58 -1.85
CA GLY A 188 -17.51 -14.95 -2.00
C GLY A 188 -17.07 -15.29 -3.43
N ASP A 189 -17.81 -14.85 -4.44
CA ASP A 189 -17.46 -15.04 -5.86
C ASP A 189 -16.19 -14.24 -6.27
N CYS A 190 -15.74 -13.37 -5.37
CA CYS A 190 -14.87 -12.24 -5.65
C CYS A 190 -13.54 -12.36 -4.89
N ALA A 191 -13.50 -13.19 -3.83
CA ALA A 191 -12.26 -13.72 -3.23
C ALA A 191 -11.67 -14.91 -4.02
N LEU A 192 -12.40 -15.41 -5.03
CA LEU A 192 -12.05 -16.60 -5.82
C LEU A 192 -11.73 -16.29 -7.30
N SER A 193 -11.82 -15.03 -7.73
CA SER A 193 -11.43 -14.56 -9.07
C SER A 193 -10.06 -13.87 -9.03
#